data_AF-A0A1H9ADY4-F1
#
_entry.id   AF-A0A1H9ADY4-F1
#
_cell.length_a   1.000
_cell.length_b   1.000
_cell.length_c   1.000
_cell.angle_alpha   90.00
_cell.angle_beta   90.00
_cell.angle_gamma   90.00
#
_symmetry.space_group_name_H-M   'P 1'
#
loop_
_entity.id
_entity.type
_entity.pdbx_description
1 polymer ?
#
loop_
_entity_poly.entity_id
_entity_poly.type
_entity_poly.pdbx_seq_one_letter_code
_entity_poly.pdbx_strand_id
1 'polypeptide(L)'
;MEKIQMIYNLITGSKKARKDLKIRDVFYMIFLAIFLGIALSELIFKISIINTKSDYAQMKDTFYTGMLPLRIIKLCLIVPITEEIFFRGILYNAIKIFGFKEENLCIKAMLITSLIFAILHLNPMQIIYAFCLSMIIIYEYEKYKTLVIPMIIHIVNNTVTVFASFLNLSWMEKIRNSYGIYILIIVMFVFAGIIEYVSYIDKKKRPEIFYE
;
A
#
# COMPACT_ATOMS: atom_id res chain seq x y z
N MET A 1 -17.95 1.78 -27.90
CA MET A 1 -16.80 0.84 -27.82
C MET A 1 -15.56 1.48 -27.20
N GLU A 2 -15.14 2.69 -27.61
CA GLU A 2 -13.92 3.33 -27.09
C GLU A 2 -13.91 3.60 -25.57
N LYS A 3 -15.00 4.11 -24.99
CA LYS A 3 -15.11 4.34 -23.53
C LYS A 3 -14.98 3.04 -22.72
N ILE A 4 -15.53 1.94 -23.22
CA ILE A 4 -15.43 0.61 -22.58
C ILE A 4 -13.97 0.14 -22.61
N GLN A 5 -13.29 0.31 -23.75
CA GLN A 5 -11.88 -0.05 -23.88
C GLN A 5 -10.99 0.81 -22.97
N MET A 6 -11.31 2.09 -22.81
CA MET A 6 -10.61 2.98 -21.90
C MET A 6 -10.75 2.53 -20.44
N ILE A 7 -11.97 2.22 -19.99
CA ILE A 7 -12.22 1.69 -18.64
C ILE A 7 -11.52 0.35 -18.44
N TYR A 8 -11.62 -0.56 -19.41
CA TYR A 8 -10.93 -1.84 -19.36
C TYR A 8 -9.42 -1.68 -19.21
N ASN A 9 -8.80 -0.76 -19.96
CA ASN A 9 -7.37 -0.50 -19.88
C ASN A 9 -6.98 0.20 -18.56
N LEU A 10 -7.83 1.07 -18.00
CA LEU A 10 -7.61 1.66 -16.68
C LEU A 10 -7.59 0.60 -15.58
N ILE A 11 -8.52 -0.36 -15.65
CA ILE A 11 -8.60 -1.46 -14.68
C ILE A 11 -7.43 -2.41 -14.89
N THR A 12 -7.27 -2.96 -16.10
CA THR A 12 -6.37 -4.11 -16.38
C THR A 12 -4.97 -3.72 -16.87
N GLY A 13 -4.68 -2.43 -16.97
CA GLY A 13 -3.44 -1.92 -17.57
C GLY A 13 -3.44 -1.96 -19.09
N SER A 14 -2.49 -1.25 -19.71
CA SER A 14 -2.25 -1.35 -21.15
C SER A 14 -1.61 -2.70 -21.51
N LYS A 15 -1.72 -3.14 -22.77
CA LYS A 15 -1.02 -4.36 -23.26
C LYS A 15 0.48 -4.31 -22.96
N LYS A 16 1.11 -3.14 -23.10
CA LYS A 16 2.52 -2.92 -22.78
C LYS A 16 2.78 -3.10 -21.28
N ALA A 17 2.00 -2.45 -20.43
CA ALA A 17 2.17 -2.55 -18.98
C ALA A 17 2.01 -4.00 -18.46
N ARG A 18 1.08 -4.78 -19.03
CA ARG A 18 0.93 -6.20 -18.71
C ARG A 18 2.15 -7.03 -19.10
N LYS A 19 2.81 -6.70 -20.22
CA LYS A 19 4.03 -7.37 -20.68
C LYS A 19 5.24 -6.99 -19.82
N ASP A 20 5.29 -5.74 -19.36
CA ASP A 20 6.39 -5.21 -18.54
C ASP A 20 6.21 -5.55 -17.04
N LEU A 21 5.04 -6.09 -16.65
CA LEU A 21 4.77 -6.50 -15.28
C LEU A 21 5.66 -7.68 -14.87
N LYS A 22 6.42 -7.46 -13.81
CA LYS A 22 7.20 -8.50 -13.15
C LYS A 22 6.50 -8.86 -11.85
N ILE A 23 6.01 -10.09 -11.75
CA ILE A 23 5.28 -10.55 -10.56
C ILE A 23 6.10 -10.37 -9.28
N ARG A 24 7.42 -10.51 -9.39
CA ARG A 24 8.39 -10.28 -8.33
C ARG A 24 8.32 -8.86 -7.76
N ASP A 25 8.15 -7.84 -8.60
CA ASP A 25 8.05 -6.45 -8.15
C ASP A 25 6.76 -6.25 -7.34
N VAL A 26 5.65 -6.87 -7.75
CA VAL A 26 4.39 -6.84 -7.00
C VAL A 26 4.56 -7.51 -5.63
N PHE A 27 5.21 -8.67 -5.56
CA PHE A 27 5.53 -9.33 -4.29
C PHE A 27 6.38 -8.45 -3.38
N TYR A 28 7.35 -7.73 -3.93
CA TYR A 28 8.19 -6.81 -3.17
C TYR A 28 7.40 -5.67 -2.57
N MET A 29 6.43 -5.13 -3.31
CA MET A 29 5.62 -4.01 -2.84
C MET A 29 4.58 -4.44 -1.81
N ILE A 30 4.02 -5.65 -1.95
CA ILE A 30 3.19 -6.27 -0.89
C ILE A 30 4.01 -6.44 0.38
N PHE A 31 5.21 -7.00 0.28
CA PHE A 31 6.10 -7.20 1.43
C PHE A 31 6.44 -5.85 2.09
N LEU A 32 6.86 -4.86 1.31
CA LEU A 32 7.17 -3.53 1.81
C LEU A 32 5.96 -2.89 2.51
N ALA A 33 4.77 -2.95 1.90
CA ALA A 33 3.54 -2.41 2.47
C ALA A 33 3.19 -3.03 3.83
N ILE A 34 3.28 -4.36 3.96
CA ILE A 34 2.98 -5.08 5.19
C ILE A 34 3.99 -4.71 6.29
N PHE A 35 5.29 -4.84 6.00
CA PHE A 35 6.33 -4.65 7.01
C PHE A 35 6.44 -3.19 7.43
N LEU A 36 6.32 -2.25 6.50
CA LEU A 36 6.26 -0.83 6.81
C LEU A 36 5.03 -0.50 7.66
N GLY A 37 3.89 -1.13 7.38
CA GLY A 37 2.67 -0.96 8.18
C GLY A 37 2.80 -1.42 9.61
N ILE A 38 3.38 -2.60 9.82
CA ILE A 38 3.68 -3.11 11.16
C ILE A 38 4.67 -2.19 11.87
N ALA A 39 5.79 -1.84 11.23
CA ALA A 39 6.83 -1.01 11.82
C ALA A 39 6.33 0.39 12.22
N LEU A 40 5.57 1.06 11.36
CA LEU A 40 5.01 2.38 11.64
C LEU A 40 3.94 2.34 12.73
N SER A 41 3.06 1.34 12.71
CA SER A 41 2.03 1.18 13.76
C SER A 41 2.69 1.03 15.15
N GLU A 42 3.75 0.24 15.23
CA GLU A 42 4.52 0.03 16.46
C GLU A 42 5.28 1.30 16.91
N LEU A 43 5.89 2.03 15.97
CA LEU A 43 6.58 3.27 16.27
C LEU A 43 5.63 4.32 16.86
N ILE A 44 4.45 4.50 16.24
CA ILE A 44 3.44 5.46 16.71
C ILE A 44 2.95 5.08 18.10
N PHE A 45 2.74 3.79 18.36
CA PHE A 45 2.35 3.31 19.68
C PHE A 45 3.41 3.65 20.75
N LYS A 46 4.71 3.48 20.44
CA LYS A 46 5.82 3.77 21.38
C LYS A 46 6.03 5.26 21.63
N ILE A 47 5.82 6.11 20.63
CA ILE A 47 5.97 7.56 20.77
C ILE A 47 4.81 8.18 21.58
N SER A 48 3.76 7.40 21.90
CA SER A 48 2.66 7.81 22.78
C SER A 48 2.00 9.13 22.37
N ILE A 49 1.81 9.34 21.05
CA ILE A 49 1.15 10.55 20.50
C ILE A 49 -0.33 10.63 20.95
N ILE A 50 -0.91 9.53 21.44
CA ILE A 50 -2.33 9.40 21.76
C ILE A 50 -2.45 8.70 23.13
N ASN A 51 -3.45 9.06 23.96
CA ASN A 51 -3.81 8.32 25.17
C ASN A 51 -4.36 6.92 24.77
N THR A 52 -3.44 6.00 24.50
CA THR A 52 -3.60 4.83 23.60
C THR A 52 -4.58 3.74 24.03
N LYS A 53 -5.07 3.71 25.26
CA LYS A 53 -5.90 2.58 25.75
C LYS A 53 -7.40 2.77 25.50
N SER A 54 -7.96 3.96 25.72
CA SER A 54 -9.40 4.21 25.52
C SER A 54 -9.76 4.36 24.05
N ASP A 55 -8.95 5.12 23.31
CA ASP A 55 -9.30 5.57 21.95
C ASP A 55 -9.09 4.43 20.94
N TYR A 56 -8.02 3.65 21.11
CA TYR A 56 -7.76 2.47 20.29
C TYR A 56 -8.81 1.37 20.52
N ALA A 57 -9.23 1.15 21.77
CA ALA A 57 -10.24 0.14 22.10
C ALA A 57 -11.62 0.50 21.53
N GLN A 58 -12.07 1.75 21.69
CA GLN A 58 -13.34 2.22 21.12
C GLN A 58 -13.37 2.17 19.59
N MET A 59 -12.26 2.48 18.92
CA MET A 59 -12.19 2.38 17.45
C MET A 59 -12.22 0.93 16.98
N LYS A 60 -11.57 0.01 17.72
CA LYS A 60 -11.66 -1.43 17.44
C LYS A 60 -13.12 -1.88 17.52
N ASP A 61 -13.84 -1.46 18.54
CA ASP A 61 -15.21 -1.89 18.79
C ASP A 61 -16.25 -1.31 17.82
N THR A 62 -15.91 -0.31 16.99
CA THR A 62 -16.87 0.25 16.01
C THR A 62 -16.72 -0.40 14.63
N PHE A 63 -15.49 -0.55 14.13
CA PHE A 63 -15.22 -1.06 12.77
C PHE A 63 -15.18 -2.59 12.68
N TYR A 64 -14.93 -3.28 13.80
CA TYR A 64 -14.83 -4.72 13.87
C TYR A 64 -16.10 -5.40 14.44
N THR A 65 -17.23 -4.70 14.42
CA THR A 65 -18.55 -5.26 14.77
C THR A 65 -19.06 -6.22 13.70
N GLY A 66 -19.82 -7.24 14.11
CA GLY A 66 -20.45 -8.22 13.22
C GLY A 66 -19.65 -9.50 12.97
N MET A 67 -20.25 -10.42 12.20
CA MET A 67 -19.68 -11.73 11.93
C MET A 67 -18.41 -11.65 11.08
N LEU A 68 -17.42 -12.50 11.39
CA LEU A 68 -16.11 -12.51 10.71
C LEU A 68 -16.21 -12.52 9.17
N PRO A 69 -17.07 -13.33 8.51
CA PRO A 69 -17.15 -13.33 7.05
C PRO A 69 -17.58 -11.97 6.46
N LEU A 70 -18.54 -11.30 7.10
CA LEU A 70 -19.00 -9.97 6.66
C LEU A 70 -17.91 -8.92 6.85
N ARG A 71 -17.14 -9.00 7.94
CA ARG A 71 -15.99 -8.13 8.18
C ARG A 71 -14.91 -8.31 7.11
N ILE A 72 -14.59 -9.55 6.74
CA ILE A 72 -13.61 -9.83 5.68
C ILE A 72 -14.09 -9.25 4.35
N ILE A 73 -15.33 -9.51 3.94
CA ILE A 73 -15.87 -9.00 2.68
C ILE A 73 -15.83 -7.47 2.65
N LYS A 74 -16.29 -6.81 3.72
CA LYS A 74 -16.34 -5.36 3.80
C LYS A 74 -14.94 -4.73 3.83
N LEU A 75 -14.12 -5.11 4.81
CA LEU A 75 -12.84 -4.44 5.09
C LEU A 75 -11.71 -4.92 4.18
N CYS A 76 -11.74 -6.17 3.73
CA CYS A 76 -10.65 -6.72 2.92
C CYS A 76 -10.92 -6.60 1.43
N LEU A 77 -12.18 -6.49 0.97
CA LEU A 77 -12.50 -6.43 -0.46
C LEU A 77 -13.20 -5.12 -0.83
N ILE A 78 -14.40 -4.88 -0.34
CA ILE A 78 -15.25 -3.77 -0.80
C ILE A 78 -14.55 -2.43 -0.56
N VAL A 79 -14.11 -2.17 0.68
CA VAL A 79 -13.47 -0.90 1.05
C VAL A 79 -12.20 -0.66 0.21
N PRO A 80 -11.18 -1.55 0.21
CA PRO A 80 -9.98 -1.36 -0.60
C PRO A 80 -10.28 -1.13 -2.08
N ILE A 81 -11.19 -1.91 -2.68
CA ILE A 81 -11.54 -1.76 -4.10
C ILE A 81 -12.15 -0.38 -4.37
N THR A 82 -13.09 0.06 -3.53
CA THR A 82 -13.74 1.36 -3.69
C THR A 82 -12.76 2.51 -3.51
N GLU A 83 -11.86 2.40 -2.54
CA GLU A 83 -10.80 3.38 -2.30
C GLU A 83 -9.83 3.44 -3.49
N GLU A 84 -9.40 2.32 -4.04
CA GLU A 84 -8.52 2.34 -5.21
C GLU A 84 -9.18 3.00 -6.43
N ILE A 85 -10.45 2.70 -6.69
CA ILE A 85 -11.19 3.34 -7.79
C ILE A 85 -11.26 4.85 -7.57
N PHE A 86 -11.61 5.29 -6.36
CA PHE A 86 -11.75 6.71 -6.06
C PHE A 86 -10.39 7.42 -6.06
N PHE A 87 -9.42 6.97 -5.27
CA PHE A 87 -8.16 7.66 -5.08
C PHE A 87 -7.24 7.58 -6.29
N ARG A 88 -7.14 6.42 -6.96
CA ARG A 88 -6.20 6.24 -8.09
C ARG A 88 -6.91 6.48 -9.42
N GLY A 89 -8.11 5.92 -9.58
CA GLY A 89 -8.89 6.06 -10.79
C GLY A 89 -9.38 7.49 -11.03
N ILE A 90 -9.80 8.18 -9.96
CA ILE A 90 -10.43 9.52 -10.06
C ILE A 90 -9.51 10.60 -9.51
N LEU A 91 -9.26 10.66 -8.21
CA LEU A 91 -8.65 11.80 -7.53
C LEU A 91 -7.22 12.08 -8.04
N TYR A 92 -6.35 11.07 -8.02
CA TYR A 92 -4.96 11.20 -8.49
C TYR A 92 -4.89 11.65 -9.96
N ASN A 93 -5.68 11.04 -10.84
CA ASN A 93 -5.72 11.44 -12.25
C ASN A 93 -6.32 12.84 -12.44
N ALA A 94 -7.35 13.21 -11.67
CA ALA A 94 -7.93 14.55 -11.71
C ALA A 94 -6.91 15.62 -11.29
N ILE A 95 -6.17 15.40 -10.19
CA ILE A 95 -5.10 16.31 -9.77
C ILE A 95 -4.02 16.42 -10.86
N LYS A 96 -3.68 15.32 -11.54
CA LYS A 96 -2.74 15.36 -12.66
C LYS A 96 -3.26 16.16 -13.86
N ILE A 97 -4.53 16.07 -14.19
CA ILE A 97 -5.11 16.75 -15.36
C ILE A 97 -5.33 18.24 -15.10
N PHE A 98 -5.91 18.57 -13.95
CA PHE A 98 -6.37 19.92 -13.65
C PHE A 98 -5.37 20.74 -12.82
N GLY A 99 -4.44 20.07 -12.14
CA GLY A 99 -3.66 20.70 -11.08
C GLY A 99 -2.50 21.55 -11.56
N PHE A 100 -1.65 21.09 -12.50
CA PHE A 100 -0.37 21.76 -12.76
C PHE A 100 0.17 21.55 -14.19
N LYS A 101 0.68 22.61 -14.83
CA LYS A 101 1.52 22.56 -16.05
C LYS A 101 3.01 22.66 -15.68
N GLU A 102 3.46 21.83 -14.75
CA GLU A 102 4.82 21.93 -14.19
C GLU A 102 5.58 20.62 -14.24
N GLU A 103 6.91 20.73 -14.20
CA GLU A 103 7.88 19.62 -14.31
C GLU A 103 7.82 18.58 -13.15
N ASN A 104 6.97 18.77 -12.13
CA ASN A 104 6.86 17.86 -10.97
C ASN A 104 5.43 17.37 -10.67
N LEU A 105 4.56 17.36 -11.68
CA LEU A 105 3.14 17.04 -11.55
C LEU A 105 2.86 15.70 -10.82
N CYS A 106 3.61 14.65 -11.15
CA CYS A 106 3.38 13.31 -10.60
C CYS A 106 3.64 13.24 -9.09
N ILE A 107 4.72 13.89 -8.61
CA ILE A 107 5.10 13.89 -7.19
C ILE A 107 4.09 14.70 -6.39
N LYS A 108 3.71 15.90 -6.87
CA LYS A 108 2.69 16.73 -6.21
C LYS A 108 1.34 16.00 -6.11
N ALA A 109 0.88 15.41 -7.21
CA ALA A 109 -0.37 14.65 -7.22
C ALA A 109 -0.32 13.45 -6.26
N MET A 110 0.82 12.76 -6.18
CA MET A 110 1.04 11.63 -5.29
C MET A 110 0.98 12.07 -3.81
N LEU A 111 1.66 13.17 -3.46
CA LEU A 111 1.66 13.71 -2.09
C LEU A 111 0.27 14.16 -1.66
N ILE A 112 -0.42 14.95 -2.50
CA ILE A 112 -1.76 15.46 -2.20
C ILE A 112 -2.76 14.32 -2.04
N THR A 113 -2.78 13.36 -2.99
CA THR A 113 -3.67 12.21 -2.91
C THR A 113 -3.41 11.38 -1.66
N SER A 114 -2.13 11.15 -1.32
CA SER A 114 -1.75 10.37 -0.13
C SER A 114 -2.09 11.08 1.17
N LEU A 115 -1.98 12.40 1.21
CA LEU A 115 -2.37 13.19 2.37
C LEU A 115 -3.89 13.14 2.61
N ILE A 116 -4.68 13.32 1.55
CA ILE A 116 -6.15 13.23 1.63
C ILE A 116 -6.56 11.81 2.05
N PHE A 117 -5.97 10.79 1.44
CA PHE A 117 -6.21 9.38 1.80
C PHE A 117 -5.94 9.13 3.29
N ALA A 118 -4.79 9.58 3.79
CA ALA A 118 -4.39 9.41 5.18
C ALA A 118 -5.34 10.10 6.16
N ILE A 119 -5.69 11.36 5.91
CA ILE A 119 -6.57 12.14 6.80
C ILE A 119 -7.97 11.51 6.88
N LEU A 120 -8.49 10.98 5.77
CA LEU A 120 -9.81 10.35 5.72
C LEU A 120 -9.89 9.02 6.47
N HIS A 121 -8.78 8.45 6.93
CA HIS A 121 -8.81 7.30 7.83
C HIS A 121 -9.30 7.67 9.23
N LEU A 122 -9.26 8.96 9.61
CA LEU A 122 -9.77 9.48 10.89
C LEU A 122 -9.23 8.74 12.13
N ASN A 123 -8.10 8.06 11.99
CA ASN A 123 -7.45 7.28 13.03
C ASN A 123 -5.99 7.74 13.10
N PRO A 124 -5.58 8.47 14.13
CA PRO A 124 -4.22 9.00 14.17
C PRO A 124 -3.14 7.90 14.24
N MET A 125 -3.48 6.69 14.70
CA MET A 125 -2.60 5.51 14.61
C MET A 125 -2.38 5.05 13.17
N GLN A 126 -3.34 5.30 12.28
CA GLN A 126 -3.29 4.87 10.88
C GLN A 126 -2.87 5.99 9.94
N ILE A 127 -2.99 7.28 10.29
CA ILE A 127 -2.70 8.41 9.37
C ILE A 127 -1.30 8.28 8.74
N ILE A 128 -0.25 8.15 9.55
CA ILE A 128 1.14 8.11 9.04
C ILE A 128 1.35 6.88 8.16
N TYR A 129 0.83 5.74 8.60
CA TYR A 129 0.91 4.51 7.84
C TYR A 129 0.13 4.59 6.50
N ALA A 130 -1.13 5.03 6.54
CA ALA A 130 -2.00 5.19 5.38
C ALA A 130 -1.39 6.14 4.35
N PHE A 131 -0.72 7.20 4.81
CA PHE A 131 0.06 8.10 3.95
C PHE A 131 1.15 7.33 3.19
N CYS A 132 2.01 6.61 3.91
CA CYS A 132 3.11 5.85 3.32
C CYS A 132 2.62 4.72 2.40
N LEU A 133 1.60 3.96 2.82
CA LEU A 133 0.96 2.94 1.98
C LEU A 133 0.41 3.57 0.70
N SER A 134 -0.22 4.74 0.81
CA SER A 134 -0.77 5.40 -0.37
C SER A 134 0.31 5.79 -1.37
N MET A 135 1.46 6.28 -0.91
CA MET A 135 2.61 6.59 -1.77
C MET A 135 3.10 5.35 -2.52
N ILE A 136 3.26 4.20 -1.83
CA ILE A 136 3.66 2.91 -2.42
C ILE A 136 2.67 2.50 -3.50
N ILE A 137 1.37 2.54 -3.20
CA ILE A 137 0.33 2.12 -4.14
C ILE A 137 0.24 3.06 -5.34
N ILE A 138 0.38 4.38 -5.16
CA ILE A 138 0.38 5.33 -6.29
C ILE A 138 1.60 5.12 -7.17
N TYR A 139 2.78 4.82 -6.59
CA TYR A 139 3.97 4.50 -7.38
C TYR A 139 3.72 3.27 -8.29
N GLU A 140 3.11 2.22 -7.76
CA GLU A 140 2.76 1.02 -8.54
C GLU A 140 1.70 1.30 -9.61
N TYR A 141 0.68 2.09 -9.26
CA TYR A 141 -0.31 2.57 -10.21
C TYR A 141 0.35 3.37 -11.34
N GLU A 142 1.33 4.22 -11.03
CA GLU A 142 2.00 5.05 -12.03
C GLU A 142 2.93 4.21 -12.92
N LYS A 143 3.59 3.20 -12.36
CA LYS A 143 4.47 2.26 -13.09
C LYS A 143 3.68 1.36 -14.05
N TYR A 144 2.57 0.78 -13.59
CA TYR A 144 1.82 -0.24 -14.34
C TYR A 144 0.52 0.26 -14.97
N LYS A 145 0.08 1.48 -14.65
CA LYS A 145 -1.14 2.13 -15.19
C LYS A 145 -2.37 1.23 -15.11
N THR A 146 -2.50 0.50 -14.00
CA THR A 146 -3.57 -0.48 -13.74
C THR A 146 -4.07 -0.31 -12.32
N LEU A 147 -5.37 -0.47 -12.10
CA LEU A 147 -5.97 -0.49 -10.77
C LEU A 147 -5.84 -1.86 -10.09
N VAL A 148 -5.64 -2.95 -10.84
CA VAL A 148 -5.57 -4.31 -10.28
C VAL A 148 -4.40 -4.46 -9.30
N ILE A 149 -3.22 -3.94 -9.62
CA ILE A 149 -2.04 -4.04 -8.74
C ILE A 149 -2.24 -3.26 -7.43
N PRO A 150 -2.64 -1.98 -7.46
CA PRO A 150 -3.11 -1.26 -6.29
C PRO A 150 -4.12 -2.03 -5.43
N MET A 151 -5.16 -2.58 -6.05
CA MET A 151 -6.21 -3.33 -5.35
C MET A 151 -5.62 -4.56 -4.66
N ILE A 152 -4.77 -5.34 -5.33
CA ILE A 152 -4.15 -6.52 -4.73
C ILE A 152 -3.30 -6.14 -3.52
N ILE A 153 -2.43 -5.14 -3.65
CA ILE A 153 -1.57 -4.69 -2.55
C ILE A 153 -2.42 -4.26 -1.36
N HIS A 154 -3.46 -3.46 -1.60
CA HIS A 154 -4.33 -2.95 -0.54
C HIS A 154 -5.17 -4.06 0.12
N ILE A 155 -5.79 -4.94 -0.68
CA ILE A 155 -6.57 -6.09 -0.22
C ILE A 155 -5.71 -7.00 0.66
N VAL A 156 -4.51 -7.37 0.19
CA VAL A 156 -3.62 -8.26 0.95
C VAL A 156 -3.22 -7.60 2.26
N ASN A 157 -2.86 -6.33 2.21
CA ASN A 157 -2.46 -5.61 3.40
C ASN A 157 -3.60 -5.51 4.43
N ASN A 158 -4.82 -5.13 4.02
CA ASN A 158 -5.96 -5.06 4.93
C ASN A 158 -6.35 -6.44 5.47
N THR A 159 -6.24 -7.48 4.63
CA THR A 159 -6.46 -8.87 5.05
C THR A 159 -5.51 -9.26 6.17
N VAL A 160 -4.21 -8.99 6.03
CA VAL A 160 -3.21 -9.28 7.06
C VAL A 160 -3.57 -8.58 8.37
N THR A 161 -3.94 -7.30 8.32
CA THR A 161 -4.35 -6.54 9.52
C THR A 161 -5.62 -7.10 10.18
N VAL A 162 -6.65 -7.41 9.41
CA VAL A 162 -7.92 -7.96 9.92
C VAL A 162 -7.71 -9.34 10.55
N PHE A 163 -6.92 -10.21 9.91
CA PHE A 163 -6.61 -11.54 10.43
C PHE A 163 -5.74 -11.47 11.69
N ALA A 164 -4.71 -10.60 11.71
CA ALA A 164 -3.88 -10.41 12.89
C ALA A 164 -4.70 -9.94 14.11
N SER A 165 -5.67 -9.06 13.87
CA SER A 165 -6.62 -8.61 14.89
C SER A 165 -7.55 -9.73 15.36
N PHE A 166 -8.09 -10.55 14.44
CA PHE A 166 -9.00 -11.65 14.78
C PHE A 166 -8.33 -12.77 15.59
N LEU A 167 -7.12 -13.14 15.20
CA LEU A 167 -6.38 -14.23 15.84
C LEU A 167 -5.80 -13.85 17.21
N ASN A 168 -6.01 -12.60 17.68
CA ASN A 168 -5.41 -12.05 18.90
C ASN A 168 -3.94 -12.45 19.03
N LEU A 169 -3.18 -12.36 17.93
CA LEU A 169 -1.82 -12.90 17.88
C LEU A 169 -0.98 -12.20 18.95
N SER A 170 -0.73 -12.90 20.06
CA SER A 170 0.11 -12.43 21.16
C SER A 170 1.55 -12.14 20.73
N TRP A 171 1.95 -12.63 19.55
CA TRP A 171 3.19 -12.25 18.86
C TRP A 171 3.26 -10.76 18.56
N MET A 172 2.15 -10.09 18.23
CA MET A 172 2.13 -8.63 18.05
C MET A 172 2.49 -7.91 19.36
N GLU A 173 1.92 -8.35 20.49
CA GLU A 173 2.27 -7.79 21.80
C GLU A 173 3.71 -8.11 22.22
N LYS A 174 4.23 -9.29 21.86
CA LYS A 174 5.64 -9.65 22.07
C LYS A 174 6.60 -8.84 21.20
N ILE A 175 6.27 -8.62 19.92
CA ILE A 175 7.02 -7.73 19.01
C ILE A 175 7.05 -6.31 19.58
N ARG A 176 5.91 -5.84 20.10
CA ARG A 176 5.73 -4.52 20.71
C ARG A 176 6.60 -4.28 21.94
N ASN A 177 6.68 -5.29 22.82
CA ASN A 177 7.37 -5.20 24.13
C ASN A 177 8.85 -5.65 24.11
N SER A 178 9.45 -5.92 22.94
CA SER A 178 10.83 -6.44 22.83
C SER A 178 11.62 -5.76 21.69
N TYR A 179 12.76 -6.34 21.30
CA TYR A 179 13.56 -5.96 20.12
C TYR A 179 12.85 -6.19 18.76
N GLY A 180 11.56 -6.51 18.75
CA GLY A 180 10.81 -6.89 17.55
C GLY A 180 10.81 -5.82 16.45
N ILE A 181 10.77 -4.53 16.83
CA ILE A 181 10.87 -3.45 15.86
C ILE A 181 12.24 -3.41 15.16
N TYR A 182 13.33 -3.67 15.87
CA TYR A 182 14.68 -3.72 15.28
C TYR A 182 14.82 -4.92 14.35
N ILE A 183 14.24 -6.07 14.72
CA ILE A 183 14.21 -7.26 13.87
C ILE A 183 13.42 -6.98 12.57
N LEU A 184 12.26 -6.32 12.66
CA LEU A 184 11.48 -5.94 11.47
C LEU A 184 12.27 -5.00 10.55
N ILE A 185 12.95 -3.99 11.12
CA ILE A 185 13.79 -3.07 10.35
C ILE A 185 14.94 -3.84 9.67
N ILE A 186 15.61 -4.75 10.38
CA ILE A 186 16.68 -5.59 9.81
C ILE A 186 16.12 -6.46 8.66
N VAL A 187 14.96 -7.09 8.85
CA VAL A 187 14.30 -7.90 7.82
C VAL A 187 14.00 -7.04 6.58
N MET A 188 13.53 -5.80 6.75
CA MET A 188 13.32 -4.88 5.63
C MET A 188 14.61 -4.54 4.89
N PHE A 189 15.72 -4.27 5.61
CA PHE A 189 17.01 -3.99 4.99
C PHE A 189 17.61 -5.20 4.27
N VAL A 190 17.54 -6.40 4.87
CA VAL A 190 17.98 -7.64 4.23
C VAL A 190 17.17 -7.91 2.97
N PHE A 191 15.84 -7.75 3.05
CA PHE A 191 14.97 -7.92 1.90
C PHE A 191 15.28 -6.92 0.79
N ALA A 192 15.48 -5.63 1.12
CA ALA A 192 15.90 -4.61 0.18
C ALA A 192 17.25 -4.95 -0.49
N GLY A 193 18.22 -5.46 0.27
CA GLY A 193 19.51 -5.92 -0.26
C GLY A 193 19.37 -7.10 -1.23
N ILE A 194 18.49 -8.07 -0.94
CA ILE A 194 18.17 -9.17 -1.85
C ILE A 194 17.56 -8.63 -3.16
N ILE A 195 16.65 -7.66 -3.07
CA ILE A 195 16.04 -7.03 -4.25
C ILE A 195 17.10 -6.36 -5.12
N GLU A 196 17.99 -5.58 -4.52
CA GLU A 196 19.05 -4.87 -5.22
C GLU A 196 20.00 -5.87 -5.89
N TYR A 197 20.41 -6.93 -5.18
CA TYR A 197 21.26 -7.99 -5.72
C TYR A 197 20.62 -8.70 -6.90
N VAL A 198 19.35 -9.11 -6.78
CA VAL A 198 18.61 -9.76 -7.87
C VAL A 198 18.49 -8.82 -9.07
N SER A 199 18.23 -7.53 -8.84
CA SER A 199 18.15 -6.52 -9.90
C SER A 199 19.49 -6.31 -10.60
N TYR A 200 20.60 -6.34 -9.85
CA TYR A 200 21.96 -6.31 -10.39
C TYR A 200 22.24 -7.51 -11.30
N ILE A 201 21.88 -8.72 -10.85
CA ILE A 201 22.05 -9.95 -11.66
C ILE A 201 21.21 -9.90 -12.94
N ASP A 202 19.97 -9.42 -12.87
CA ASP A 202 19.10 -9.26 -14.04
C ASP A 202 19.69 -8.28 -15.07
N LYS A 203 20.26 -7.16 -14.61
CA LYS A 203 20.97 -6.21 -15.48
C LYS A 203 22.19 -6.86 -16.13
N LYS A 204 22.98 -7.61 -15.35
CA LYS A 204 24.18 -8.30 -15.85
C LYS A 204 23.88 -9.40 -16.87
N LYS A 205 22.74 -10.10 -16.73
CA LYS A 205 22.29 -11.15 -17.68
C LYS A 205 21.71 -10.60 -18.99
N ARG A 206 21.43 -9.29 -19.05
CA ARG A 206 21.07 -8.58 -20.28
C ARG A 206 22.27 -7.72 -20.67
N PRO A 207 23.36 -8.29 -21.21
CA PRO A 207 24.39 -7.45 -21.81
C PRO A 207 23.71 -6.56 -22.85
N GLU A 208 24.09 -5.28 -22.88
CA GLU A 208 23.63 -4.27 -23.81
C GLU A 208 24.00 -4.67 -25.24
N ILE A 209 23.28 -5.63 -25.82
CA ILE A 209 23.27 -5.88 -27.25
C ILE A 209 22.19 -4.95 -27.77
N PHE A 210 22.55 -3.73 -28.15
CA PHE A 210 21.87 -2.83 -29.12
C PHE A 210 22.39 -1.40 -28.92
N TYR A 211 23.67 -1.18 -29.21
CA TYR A 211 24.22 0.10 -29.65
C TYR A 211 25.36 -0.18 -30.63
N GLU A 212 25.02 -0.70 -31.81
CA GLU A 212 25.75 -0.51 -33.08
C GLU A 212 24.70 -0.33 -34.19
#